data_AF-A0A7X2P9V1-F1
#
_entry.id   AF-A0A7X2P9V1-F1
#
_cell.length_a   1.000
_cell.length_b   1.000
_cell.length_c   1.000
_cell.angle_alpha   90.00
_cell.angle_beta   90.00
_cell.angle_gamma   90.00
#
_symmetry.space_group_name_H-M   'P 1'
#
loop_
_entity.id
_entity.type
_entity.pdbx_description
1 polymer ?
#
loop_
_entity_poly.entity_id
_entity_poly.type
_entity_poly.pdbx_seq_one_letter_code
_entity_poly.pdbx_strand_id
1 'polypeptide(L)'
;MGLQSELHYLLDPLPTSLNINGVEYPIQSDFRAVLFYDRILRQGDHSRDDNAAATIAAITYLLGSVPDDAEETVTQIDWFIRCGVTDRKHKPSNQLLGINSEKPMDWKYDSRLIWSAFRRVYGVDLREVKYLHWWDFNEMLAELPEDVRLNRIIEIRTKSLADKNLNKEQKNLYKALQGYYRITEPKSEREEKIAEALKRGEDPAPYL
;
A
#
# COMPACT_ATOMS: atom_id res chain seq x y z
N MET A 1 22.85 23.99 -0.72
CA MET A 1 22.79 22.55 -1.03
C MET A 1 23.48 21.81 0.11
N GLY A 2 22.74 21.50 1.17
CA GLY A 2 23.25 20.64 2.22
C GLY A 2 23.32 19.22 1.68
N LEU A 3 24.44 18.53 1.92
CA LEU A 3 24.55 17.10 1.72
C LEU A 3 23.43 16.45 2.54
N GLN A 4 22.42 15.88 1.87
CA GLN A 4 21.46 15.01 2.51
C GLN A 4 22.27 13.76 2.87
N SER A 5 22.77 13.69 4.10
CA SER A 5 23.51 12.52 4.59
C SER A 5 22.62 11.30 4.47
N GLU A 6 23.10 10.23 3.83
CA GLU A 6 22.40 8.95 3.84
C GLU A 6 22.14 8.54 5.29
N LEU A 7 20.88 8.25 5.61
CA LEU A 7 20.46 7.80 6.94
C LEU A 7 21.24 6.53 7.32
N HIS A 8 21.96 6.56 8.42
CA HIS A 8 22.53 5.36 9.01
C HIS A 8 21.49 4.69 9.93
N TYR A 9 20.78 3.68 9.42
CA TYR A 9 19.60 3.06 10.04
C TYR A 9 19.74 2.66 11.52
N LEU A 10 20.95 2.30 11.98
CA LEU A 10 21.20 1.91 13.38
C LEU A 10 21.61 3.07 14.31
N LEU A 11 22.10 4.18 13.76
CA LEU A 11 22.69 5.28 14.54
C LEU A 11 21.84 6.53 14.51
N ASP A 12 21.14 6.76 13.40
CA ASP A 12 20.29 7.92 13.21
C ASP A 12 18.83 7.58 13.56
N PRO A 13 18.09 8.52 14.18
CA PRO A 13 16.67 8.33 14.41
C PRO A 13 15.91 8.35 13.08
N LEU A 14 14.84 7.54 13.02
CA LEU A 14 13.90 7.59 11.91
C LEU A 14 13.10 8.90 11.93
N PRO A 15 12.71 9.44 10.76
CA PRO A 15 12.09 10.76 10.68
C PRO A 15 10.72 10.82 11.37
N THR A 16 10.55 11.79 12.26
CA THR A 16 9.26 12.09 12.92
C THR A 16 8.68 13.44 12.50
N SER A 17 9.32 14.11 11.54
CA SER A 17 8.88 15.34 10.91
C SER A 17 9.29 15.37 9.43
N LEU A 18 8.65 16.25 8.67
CA LEU A 18 8.96 16.56 7.27
C LEU A 18 9.35 18.02 7.15
N ASN A 19 10.38 18.29 6.36
CA ASN A 19 10.79 19.66 6.02
C ASN A 19 10.05 20.11 4.76
N ILE A 20 9.11 21.04 4.90
CA ILE A 20 8.33 21.57 3.79
C ILE A 20 8.70 23.05 3.66
N ASN A 21 9.50 23.37 2.65
CA ASN A 21 10.04 24.73 2.41
C ASN A 21 10.72 25.37 3.64
N GLY A 22 11.49 24.60 4.39
CA GLY A 22 12.20 25.09 5.56
C GLY A 22 11.36 25.14 6.84
N VAL A 23 10.09 24.73 6.79
CA VAL A 23 9.22 24.59 7.96
C VAL A 23 9.12 23.11 8.31
N GLU A 24 9.39 22.77 9.56
CA GLU A 24 9.26 21.40 10.08
C GLU A 24 7.81 21.11 10.48
N TYR A 25 7.21 20.11 9.84
CA TYR A 25 5.88 19.61 10.17
C TYR A 25 5.99 18.23 10.85
N PRO A 26 5.41 18.02 12.05
CA PRO A 26 5.39 16.69 12.65
C PRO A 26 4.59 15.72 11.76
N ILE A 27 5.10 14.50 11.59
CA ILE A 27 4.38 13.44 10.88
C ILE A 27 3.96 12.34 11.86
N GLN A 28 2.72 11.86 11.71
CA GLN A 28 2.25 10.65 12.38
C GLN A 28 3.00 9.43 11.79
N SER A 29 4.13 9.08 12.40
CA SER A 29 5.07 8.09 11.85
C SER A 29 4.76 6.64 12.22
N ASP A 30 3.73 6.38 13.03
CA ASP A 30 3.30 5.02 13.34
C ASP A 30 2.71 4.34 12.09
N PHE A 31 2.99 3.05 11.88
CA PHE A 31 2.50 2.32 10.71
C PHE A 31 0.97 2.40 10.54
N ARG A 32 0.21 2.46 11.64
CA ARG A 32 -1.27 2.57 11.60
C ARG A 32 -1.72 3.90 11.00
N ALA A 33 -0.96 4.97 11.21
CA ALA A 33 -1.30 6.26 10.64
C ALA A 33 -1.15 6.24 9.12
N VAL A 34 -0.09 5.61 8.61
CA VAL A 34 0.09 5.44 7.15
C VAL A 34 -1.00 4.55 6.53
N LEU A 35 -1.37 3.45 7.19
CA LEU A 35 -2.48 2.61 6.73
C LEU A 35 -3.82 3.36 6.73
N PHE A 36 -4.05 4.24 7.70
CA PHE A 36 -5.26 5.06 7.75
C PHE A 36 -5.24 6.17 6.70
N TYR A 37 -4.08 6.77 6.43
CA TYR A 37 -3.86 7.71 5.34
C TYR A 37 -4.22 7.08 3.97
N ASP A 38 -3.70 5.89 3.65
CA ASP A 38 -4.07 5.15 2.41
C ASP A 38 -5.57 4.86 2.36
N ARG A 39 -6.18 4.50 3.49
CA ARG A 39 -7.63 4.27 3.56
C ARG A 39 -8.44 5.52 3.23
N ILE A 40 -8.06 6.70 3.74
CA ILE A 40 -8.77 7.96 3.45
C ILE A 40 -8.70 8.24 1.94
N LEU A 41 -7.52 8.14 1.33
CA LEU A 41 -7.33 8.37 -0.10
C LEU A 41 -8.22 7.45 -0.95
N ARG A 42 -8.27 6.15 -0.62
CA ARG A 42 -9.10 5.18 -1.35
C ARG A 42 -10.61 5.41 -1.23
N GLN A 43 -11.06 6.12 -0.20
CA GLN A 43 -12.48 6.46 -0.04
C GLN A 43 -12.93 7.63 -0.92
N GLY A 44 -11.99 8.44 -1.41
CA GLY A 44 -12.25 9.57 -2.30
C GLY A 44 -12.36 9.22 -3.80
N ASP A 45 -12.21 7.95 -4.18
CA ASP A 45 -12.12 7.51 -5.59
C ASP A 45 -13.48 7.41 -6.29
N HIS A 46 -14.43 8.28 -5.93
CA HIS A 46 -15.80 8.28 -6.46
C HIS A 46 -16.03 9.44 -7.45
N SER A 47 -15.32 10.56 -7.31
CA SER A 47 -15.34 11.70 -8.23
C SER A 47 -14.07 12.58 -8.09
N ARG A 48 -13.88 13.56 -8.99
CA ARG A 48 -12.73 14.49 -8.90
C ARG A 48 -12.78 15.37 -7.64
N ASP A 49 -13.96 15.86 -7.28
CA ASP A 49 -14.15 16.72 -6.10
C ASP A 49 -13.97 15.91 -4.80
N ASP A 50 -14.43 14.66 -4.78
CA ASP A 50 -14.22 13.73 -3.67
C ASP A 50 -12.73 13.41 -3.46
N ASN A 51 -11.95 13.35 -4.54
CA ASN A 51 -10.52 13.07 -4.48
C ASN A 51 -9.71 14.25 -3.87
N ALA A 52 -10.07 15.49 -4.19
CA ALA A 52 -9.44 16.67 -3.58
C ALA A 52 -9.74 16.75 -2.07
N ALA A 53 -11.00 16.53 -1.68
CA ALA A 53 -11.40 16.52 -0.28
C ALA A 53 -10.71 15.38 0.51
N ALA A 54 -10.62 14.18 -0.07
CA ALA A 54 -9.92 13.05 0.53
C ALA A 54 -8.42 13.32 0.68
N THR A 55 -7.79 13.96 -0.31
CA THR A 55 -6.37 14.35 -0.25
C THR A 55 -6.11 15.32 0.90
N ILE A 56 -6.93 16.36 1.02
CA ILE A 56 -6.85 17.34 2.12
C ILE A 56 -7.03 16.66 3.47
N ALA A 57 -8.04 15.79 3.60
CA ALA A 57 -8.30 15.05 4.83
C ALA A 57 -7.14 14.12 5.21
N ALA A 58 -6.55 13.44 4.23
CA ALA A 58 -5.42 12.54 4.42
C ALA A 58 -4.15 13.30 4.86
N ILE A 59 -3.81 14.40 4.18
CA ILE A 59 -2.68 15.26 4.57
C ILE A 59 -2.90 15.83 5.98
N THR A 60 -4.09 16.35 6.27
CA THR A 60 -4.43 16.88 7.59
C THR A 60 -4.30 15.83 8.68
N TYR A 61 -4.73 14.59 8.40
CA TYR A 61 -4.59 13.48 9.34
C TYR A 61 -3.12 13.15 9.63
N LEU A 62 -2.28 13.15 8.59
CA LEU A 62 -0.88 12.72 8.69
C LEU A 62 0.03 13.81 9.31
N LEU A 63 -0.23 15.08 9.02
CA LEU A 63 0.61 16.22 9.44
C LEU A 63 -0.04 17.13 10.49
N GLY A 64 -1.31 16.91 10.85
CA GLY A 64 -2.08 17.75 11.76
C GLY A 64 -2.58 19.08 11.15
N SER A 65 -2.08 19.45 9.97
CA SER A 65 -2.49 20.63 9.20
C SER A 65 -2.18 20.43 7.72
N VAL A 66 -2.74 21.27 6.85
CA VAL A 66 -2.35 21.32 5.43
C VAL A 66 -1.31 22.43 5.27
N PRO A 67 -0.06 22.12 4.89
CA PRO A 67 0.94 23.13 4.55
C PRO A 67 0.54 23.91 3.28
N ASP A 68 1.04 25.14 3.15
CA ASP A 68 0.69 26.03 2.03
C ASP A 68 1.22 25.51 0.68
N ASP A 69 2.39 24.90 0.67
CA ASP A 69 2.98 24.31 -0.53
C ASP A 69 2.51 22.86 -0.72
N ALA A 70 1.46 22.69 -1.50
CA ALA A 70 0.89 21.38 -1.79
C ALA A 70 1.86 20.45 -2.55
N GLU A 71 2.70 20.98 -3.44
CA GLU A 71 3.60 20.18 -4.28
C GLU A 71 4.75 19.61 -3.43
N GLU A 72 5.39 20.46 -2.63
CA GLU A 72 6.44 20.02 -1.71
C GLU A 72 5.86 19.09 -0.63
N THR A 73 4.65 19.35 -0.14
CA THR A 73 3.96 18.47 0.83
C THR A 73 3.80 17.06 0.30
N VAL A 74 3.28 16.91 -0.92
CA VAL A 74 3.09 15.59 -1.55
C VAL A 74 4.43 14.91 -1.77
N THR A 75 5.45 15.66 -2.18
CA THR A 75 6.80 15.14 -2.40
C THR A 75 7.43 14.60 -1.11
N GLN A 76 7.33 15.33 -0.01
CA GLN A 76 7.86 14.92 1.29
C GLN A 76 7.09 13.74 1.90
N ILE A 77 5.76 13.71 1.73
CA ILE A 77 4.96 12.55 2.16
C ILE A 77 5.35 11.33 1.32
N ASP A 78 5.46 11.42 0.00
CA ASP A 78 5.88 10.29 -0.85
C ASP A 78 7.27 9.78 -0.47
N TRP A 79 8.22 10.68 -0.19
CA TRP A 79 9.54 10.32 0.35
C TRP A 79 9.44 9.52 1.66
N PHE A 80 8.63 9.98 2.62
CA PHE A 80 8.43 9.28 3.88
C PHE A 80 7.76 7.92 3.71
N ILE A 81 6.72 7.85 2.87
CA ILE A 81 6.00 6.61 2.57
C ILE A 81 6.92 5.59 1.90
N ARG A 82 7.86 6.04 1.06
CA ARG A 82 8.88 5.21 0.41
C ARG A 82 10.10 4.93 1.29
N CYS A 83 10.02 5.19 2.59
CA CYS A 83 11.11 4.93 3.53
C CYS A 83 12.43 5.63 3.15
N GLY A 84 12.33 6.84 2.59
CA GLY A 84 13.46 7.66 2.19
C GLY A 84 14.12 7.28 0.86
N VAL A 85 13.59 6.26 0.16
CA VAL A 85 14.13 5.79 -1.12
C VAL A 85 13.76 6.78 -2.23
N THR A 86 14.76 7.51 -2.75
CA THR A 86 14.62 8.47 -3.85
C THR A 86 14.99 7.88 -5.22
N ASP A 87 15.68 6.74 -5.24
CA ASP A 87 16.13 6.09 -6.46
C ASP A 87 15.02 5.27 -7.13
N ARG A 88 14.59 5.68 -8.33
CA ARG A 88 13.61 4.93 -9.16
C ARG A 88 14.08 3.52 -9.55
N LYS A 89 15.37 3.19 -9.37
CA LYS A 89 15.95 1.87 -9.64
C LYS A 89 15.75 0.89 -8.49
N HIS A 90 15.73 1.38 -7.26
CA HIS A 90 15.32 0.62 -6.09
C HIS A 90 13.81 0.76 -5.97
N LYS A 91 13.06 0.10 -6.86
CA LYS A 91 11.64 -0.06 -6.62
C LYS A 91 11.55 -0.77 -5.26
N PRO A 92 10.87 -0.20 -4.24
CA PRO A 92 10.32 -1.03 -3.17
C PRO A 92 9.64 -2.18 -3.90
N SER A 93 9.93 -3.43 -3.52
CA SER A 93 9.38 -4.57 -4.25
C SER A 93 7.90 -4.27 -4.51
N ASN A 94 7.40 -4.48 -5.74
CA ASN A 94 6.01 -4.12 -6.08
C ASN A 94 4.98 -4.70 -5.08
N GLN A 95 5.42 -5.66 -4.27
CA GLN A 95 4.87 -6.19 -3.02
C GLN A 95 4.45 -5.14 -1.98
N LEU A 96 5.23 -4.08 -1.76
CA LEU A 96 5.06 -3.14 -0.64
C LEU A 96 4.00 -2.06 -0.88
N LEU A 97 3.83 -1.64 -2.15
CA LEU A 97 3.00 -0.48 -2.45
C LEU A 97 1.61 -0.84 -2.97
N GLY A 98 1.41 -1.97 -3.66
CA GLY A 98 0.09 -2.31 -4.20
C GLY A 98 -0.50 -1.25 -5.16
N ILE A 99 0.35 -0.39 -5.75
CA ILE A 99 -0.05 0.78 -6.58
C ILE A 99 -0.20 0.41 -8.08
N ASN A 100 -0.05 -0.87 -8.49
CA ASN A 100 -0.32 -1.29 -9.88
C ASN A 100 -1.38 -2.40 -9.95
N SER A 101 -2.07 -2.45 -11.09
CA SER A 101 -3.36 -3.10 -11.39
C SER A 101 -3.50 -4.62 -11.12
N GLU A 102 -2.46 -5.30 -10.65
CA GLU A 102 -2.53 -6.67 -10.11
C GLU A 102 -1.90 -6.65 -8.71
N LYS A 103 -2.70 -6.31 -7.68
CA LYS A 103 -2.22 -6.11 -6.32
C LYS A 103 -1.61 -7.41 -5.76
N PRO A 104 -0.29 -7.49 -5.49
CA PRO A 104 0.32 -8.67 -4.86
C PRO A 104 -0.24 -8.90 -3.45
N MET A 105 -0.52 -7.81 -2.75
CA MET A 105 -0.98 -7.76 -1.37
C MET A 105 -1.95 -6.59 -1.18
N ASP A 106 -2.92 -6.72 -0.29
CA ASP A 106 -3.79 -5.63 0.16
C ASP A 106 -3.86 -5.58 1.69
N TRP A 107 -3.65 -4.40 2.26
CA TRP A 107 -3.57 -4.20 3.71
C TRP A 107 -4.81 -4.66 4.46
N LYS A 108 -6.01 -4.48 3.88
CA LYS A 108 -7.27 -4.87 4.48
C LYS A 108 -7.49 -6.36 4.32
N TYR A 109 -7.36 -6.87 3.10
CA TYR A 109 -7.61 -8.27 2.78
C TYR A 109 -6.62 -9.21 3.48
N ASP A 110 -5.33 -8.85 3.48
CA ASP A 110 -4.25 -9.66 4.05
C ASP A 110 -3.92 -9.31 5.51
N SER A 111 -4.67 -8.40 6.14
CA SER A 111 -4.45 -7.93 7.53
C SER A 111 -4.18 -9.06 8.53
N ARG A 112 -4.95 -10.16 8.46
CA ARG A 112 -4.77 -11.33 9.35
C ARG A 112 -3.49 -12.11 9.06
N LEU A 113 -3.08 -12.20 7.80
CA LEU A 113 -1.85 -12.85 7.39
C LEU A 113 -0.63 -12.03 7.83
N ILE A 114 -0.69 -10.71 7.65
CA ILE A 114 0.33 -9.77 8.12
C ILE A 114 0.46 -9.86 9.63
N TRP A 115 -0.64 -9.73 10.38
CA TRP A 115 -0.64 -9.87 11.83
C TRP A 115 -0.05 -11.21 12.30
N SER A 116 -0.48 -12.32 11.69
CA SER A 116 0.03 -13.66 12.03
C SER A 116 1.52 -13.81 11.71
N ALA A 117 1.98 -13.25 10.59
CA ALA A 117 3.39 -13.28 10.20
C ALA A 117 4.27 -12.52 11.19
N PHE A 118 3.89 -11.30 11.58
CA PHE A 118 4.63 -10.51 12.56
C PHE A 118 4.68 -11.20 13.93
N ARG A 119 3.55 -11.76 14.38
CA ARG A 119 3.48 -12.55 15.63
C ARG A 119 4.40 -13.78 15.56
N ARG A 120 4.41 -14.50 14.44
CA ARG A 120 5.19 -15.74 14.26
C ARG A 120 6.69 -15.47 14.14
N VAL A 121 7.09 -14.51 13.32
CA VAL A 121 8.49 -14.30 12.92
C VAL A 121 9.22 -13.43 13.94
N TYR A 122 8.59 -12.35 14.39
CA TYR A 122 9.23 -11.35 15.25
C TYR A 122 8.71 -11.36 16.70
N GLY A 123 7.66 -12.13 17.00
CA GLY A 123 7.00 -12.09 18.31
C GLY A 123 6.22 -10.78 18.56
N VAL A 124 6.04 -9.93 17.55
CA VAL A 124 5.39 -8.63 17.67
C VAL A 124 3.89 -8.75 17.43
N ASP A 125 3.09 -8.28 18.38
CA ASP A 125 1.65 -8.11 18.18
C ASP A 125 1.34 -6.73 17.63
N LEU A 126 1.04 -6.66 16.33
CA LEU A 126 0.66 -5.41 15.68
C LEU A 126 -0.62 -4.78 16.27
N ARG A 127 -1.42 -5.53 17.04
CA ARG A 127 -2.63 -5.01 17.69
C ARG A 127 -2.36 -4.39 19.06
N GLU A 128 -1.29 -4.82 19.73
CA GLU A 128 -0.97 -4.42 21.12
C GLU A 128 0.30 -3.57 21.21
N VAL A 129 1.13 -3.55 20.16
CA VAL A 129 2.34 -2.72 20.11
C VAL A 129 1.96 -1.25 20.27
N LYS A 130 2.61 -0.56 21.22
CA LYS A 130 2.31 0.85 21.52
C LYS A 130 2.65 1.75 20.35
N TYR A 131 3.79 1.49 19.73
CA TYR A 131 4.35 2.25 18.63
C TYR A 131 5.25 1.36 17.77
N LEU A 132 5.13 1.47 16.45
CA LEU A 132 6.06 0.89 15.49
C LEU A 132 6.19 1.86 14.32
N HIS A 133 7.40 2.38 14.10
CA HIS A 133 7.66 3.34 13.04
C HIS A 133 7.35 2.72 11.67
N TRP A 134 6.82 3.53 10.73
CA TRP A 134 6.47 3.08 9.39
C TRP A 134 7.63 2.39 8.68
N TRP A 135 8.84 2.94 8.78
CA TRP A 135 10.02 2.38 8.12
C TRP A 135 10.43 1.04 8.73
N ASP A 136 10.43 0.89 10.07
CA ASP A 136 10.67 -0.40 10.73
C ASP A 136 9.64 -1.44 10.31
N PHE A 137 8.35 -1.06 10.28
CA PHE A 137 7.28 -1.94 9.84
C PHE A 137 7.50 -2.44 8.41
N ASN A 138 7.97 -1.58 7.49
CA ASN A 138 8.24 -1.96 6.11
C ASN A 138 9.45 -2.88 5.98
N GLU A 139 10.55 -2.61 6.68
CA GLU A 139 11.71 -3.50 6.69
C GLU A 139 11.33 -4.89 7.24
N MET A 140 10.59 -4.93 8.35
CA MET A 140 10.10 -6.18 8.93
C MET A 140 9.18 -6.94 7.97
N LEU A 141 8.33 -6.24 7.22
CA LEU A 141 7.43 -6.86 6.26
C LEU A 141 8.19 -7.42 5.04
N ALA A 142 9.19 -6.68 4.56
CA ALA A 142 10.02 -7.07 3.42
C ALA A 142 10.88 -8.31 3.74
N GLU A 143 11.40 -8.40 4.96
CA GLU A 143 12.26 -9.48 5.44
C GLU A 143 11.49 -10.71 5.96
N LEU A 144 10.17 -10.77 5.72
CA LEU A 144 9.41 -11.97 6.06
C LEU A 144 9.95 -13.19 5.28
N PRO A 145 10.15 -14.35 5.93
CA PRO A 145 10.62 -15.56 5.26
C PRO A 145 9.66 -16.07 4.17
N GLU A 146 10.18 -16.68 3.10
CA GLU A 146 9.36 -17.23 2.00
C GLU A 146 8.33 -18.27 2.47
N ASP A 147 8.62 -18.98 3.56
CA ASP A 147 7.77 -20.05 4.08
C ASP A 147 6.52 -19.53 4.83
N VAL A 148 6.41 -18.22 5.10
CA VAL A 148 5.22 -17.64 5.72
C VAL A 148 4.05 -17.64 4.73
N ARG A 149 2.84 -17.84 5.26
CA ARG A 149 1.63 -17.96 4.43
C ARG A 149 1.37 -16.72 3.58
N LEU A 150 1.72 -15.53 4.09
CA LEU A 150 1.60 -14.28 3.33
C LEU A 150 2.43 -14.33 2.04
N ASN A 151 3.72 -14.64 2.13
CA ASN A 151 4.62 -14.69 0.97
C ASN A 151 4.21 -15.78 -0.03
N ARG A 152 3.78 -16.95 0.45
CA ARG A 152 3.23 -18.00 -0.45
C ARG A 152 2.01 -17.53 -1.23
N ILE A 153 1.11 -16.78 -0.60
CA ILE A 153 -0.09 -16.24 -1.28
C ILE A 153 0.30 -15.15 -2.30
N ILE A 154 1.23 -14.27 -1.94
CA ILE A 154 1.78 -13.26 -2.84
C ILE A 154 2.43 -13.93 -4.05
N GLU A 155 3.24 -14.97 -3.85
CA GLU A 155 3.85 -15.75 -4.93
C GLU A 155 2.79 -16.35 -5.86
N ILE A 156 1.75 -16.98 -5.29
CA ILE A 156 0.63 -17.52 -6.08
C ILE A 156 -0.03 -16.43 -6.91
N ARG A 157 -0.36 -15.28 -6.31
CA ARG A 157 -1.03 -14.16 -6.99
C ARG A 157 -0.19 -13.59 -8.12
N THR A 158 1.12 -13.54 -7.96
CA THR A 158 2.05 -12.89 -8.91
C THR A 158 2.72 -13.85 -9.89
N LYS A 159 2.53 -15.17 -9.73
CA LYS A 159 3.15 -16.17 -10.60
C LYS A 159 2.73 -15.97 -12.06
N SER A 160 3.70 -15.70 -12.92
CA SER A 160 3.46 -15.60 -14.36
C SER A 160 3.11 -16.96 -14.96
N LEU A 161 1.91 -17.08 -15.52
CA LEU A 161 1.48 -18.28 -16.25
C LEU A 161 2.15 -18.41 -17.64
N ALA A 162 2.84 -17.37 -18.09
CA ALA A 162 3.63 -17.38 -19.32
C ALA A 162 4.99 -18.06 -19.15
N ASP A 163 5.39 -18.42 -17.92
CA ASP A 163 6.63 -19.14 -17.65
C ASP A 163 6.69 -20.45 -18.46
N LYS A 164 7.83 -20.63 -19.15
CA LYS A 164 8.10 -21.79 -20.01
C LYS A 164 8.41 -23.05 -19.19
N ASN A 165 8.77 -22.90 -17.92
CA ASN A 165 9.05 -24.01 -17.01
C ASN A 165 7.77 -24.63 -16.42
N LEU A 166 6.60 -24.01 -16.61
CA LEU A 166 5.32 -24.55 -16.17
C LEU A 166 4.70 -25.45 -17.24
N ASN A 167 4.38 -26.68 -16.87
CA ASN A 167 3.59 -27.58 -17.72
C ASN A 167 2.08 -27.20 -17.70
N LYS A 168 1.27 -27.84 -18.56
CA LYS A 168 -0.17 -27.53 -18.70
C LYS A 168 -0.94 -27.72 -17.39
N GLU A 169 -0.64 -28.76 -16.63
CA GLU A 169 -1.31 -29.08 -15.35
C GLU A 169 -0.97 -28.05 -14.27
N GLN A 170 0.31 -27.68 -14.17
CA GLN A 170 0.78 -26.63 -13.26
C GLN A 170 0.14 -25.28 -13.58
N LYS A 171 0.04 -24.91 -14.86
CA LYS A 171 -0.66 -23.68 -15.27
C LYS A 171 -2.13 -23.68 -14.84
N ASN A 172 -2.82 -24.81 -15.01
CA ASN A 172 -4.21 -24.94 -14.56
C ASN A 172 -4.34 -24.85 -13.04
N LEU A 173 -3.42 -25.46 -12.29
CA LEU A 173 -3.37 -25.37 -10.83
C LEU A 173 -3.17 -23.93 -10.36
N TYR A 174 -2.14 -23.24 -10.87
CA TYR A 174 -1.89 -21.84 -10.52
C TYR A 174 -3.07 -20.94 -10.89
N LYS A 175 -3.70 -21.15 -12.05
CA LYS A 175 -4.90 -20.40 -12.44
C LYS A 175 -6.05 -20.59 -11.44
N ALA A 176 -6.28 -21.81 -10.97
CA ALA A 176 -7.31 -22.09 -9.96
C ALA A 176 -6.97 -21.44 -8.61
N LEU A 177 -5.71 -21.55 -8.17
CA LEU A 177 -5.23 -20.94 -6.92
C LEU A 177 -5.29 -19.41 -6.98
N GLN A 178 -4.91 -18.81 -8.11
CA GLN A 178 -5.06 -17.37 -8.35
C GLN A 178 -6.52 -16.95 -8.30
N GLY A 179 -7.44 -17.74 -8.87
CA GLY A 179 -8.88 -17.50 -8.74
C GLY A 179 -9.37 -17.52 -7.29
N TYR A 180 -8.86 -18.45 -6.47
CA TYR A 180 -9.23 -18.59 -5.07
C TYR A 180 -8.65 -17.49 -4.17
N TYR A 181 -7.38 -17.13 -4.36
CA TYR A 181 -6.67 -16.13 -3.55
C TYR A 181 -6.75 -14.71 -4.10
N ARG A 182 -7.51 -14.49 -5.19
CA ARG A 182 -7.68 -13.17 -5.79
C ARG A 182 -8.24 -12.19 -4.76
N ILE A 183 -7.61 -11.02 -4.67
CA ILE A 183 -8.19 -9.90 -3.95
C ILE A 183 -9.39 -9.42 -4.77
N THR A 184 -10.59 -9.68 -4.28
CA THR A 184 -11.83 -9.16 -4.86
C THR A 184 -12.22 -7.92 -4.09
N GLU A 185 -12.09 -6.76 -4.73
CA GLU A 185 -12.76 -5.57 -4.23
C GLU A 185 -14.27 -5.72 -4.47
N PRO A 186 -15.13 -5.33 -3.52
CA PRO A 186 -16.54 -5.17 -3.83
C PRO A 186 -16.65 -4.16 -4.97
N LYS A 187 -17.44 -4.50 -5.99
CA LYS A 187 -17.69 -3.61 -7.12
C LYS A 187 -18.25 -2.29 -6.59
N SER A 188 -17.79 -1.17 -7.13
CA SER A 188 -18.43 0.11 -6.88
C SER A 188 -19.90 0.05 -7.32
N GLU A 189 -20.77 0.87 -6.72
CA GLU A 189 -22.19 0.95 -7.12
C GLU A 189 -22.34 1.22 -8.63
N ARG A 190 -21.41 1.99 -9.20
CA ARG A 190 -21.30 2.25 -10.63
C ARG A 190 -20.97 0.99 -11.42
N GLU A 191 -19.97 0.21 -11.01
CA GLU A 191 -19.61 -1.06 -11.65
C GLU A 191 -20.70 -2.13 -11.48
N GLU A 192 -21.46 -2.10 -10.39
CA GLU A 192 -22.65 -2.93 -10.21
C GLU A 192 -23.73 -2.56 -11.21
N LYS A 193 -24.05 -1.26 -11.36
CA LYS A 193 -25.02 -0.76 -12.35
C LYS A 193 -24.60 -1.10 -13.79
N ILE A 194 -23.33 -0.93 -14.13
CA ILE A 194 -22.77 -1.35 -15.43
C ILE A 194 -22.92 -2.86 -15.61
N ALA A 195 -22.57 -3.67 -14.59
CA ALA A 195 -22.67 -5.12 -14.67
C ALA A 195 -24.12 -5.61 -14.75
N GLU A 196 -25.08 -4.93 -14.11
CA GLU A 196 -26.51 -5.20 -14.24
C GLU A 196 -27.04 -4.86 -15.63
N ALA A 197 -26.71 -3.67 -16.16
CA ALA A 197 -27.09 -3.26 -17.51
C ALA A 197 -26.59 -4.27 -18.56
N LEU A 198 -25.33 -4.67 -18.48
CA LEU A 198 -24.75 -5.69 -19.35
C LEU A 198 -25.43 -7.07 -19.22
N LYS A 199 -25.80 -7.49 -18.00
CA LYS A 199 -26.55 -8.74 -17.78
C LYS A 199 -27.97 -8.70 -18.35
N ARG A 200 -28.60 -7.52 -18.38
CA ARG A 200 -29.94 -7.30 -18.94
C ARG A 200 -29.92 -6.98 -20.44
N GLY A 201 -28.75 -6.78 -21.04
CA GLY A 201 -28.59 -6.39 -22.45
C GLY A 201 -28.91 -4.91 -22.71
N GLU A 202 -28.86 -4.08 -21.67
CA GLU A 202 -29.07 -2.63 -21.72
C GLU A 202 -27.75 -1.90 -22.03
N ASP A 203 -27.84 -0.68 -22.56
CA ASP A 203 -26.67 0.17 -22.83
C ASP A 203 -26.00 0.65 -21.52
N PRO A 204 -24.72 0.34 -21.27
CA PRO A 204 -24.02 0.79 -20.07
C PRO A 204 -23.56 2.25 -20.12
N ALA A 205 -23.62 2.93 -21.27
CA ALA A 205 -23.13 4.31 -21.46
C ALA A 205 -23.65 5.35 -20.44
N PRO A 206 -24.89 5.29 -19.91
CA PRO A 206 -25.38 6.21 -18.89
C PRO A 206 -24.66 6.10 -17.52
N TYR A 207 -23.91 5.03 -17.31
CA TYR A 207 -23.16 4.77 -16.08
C TYR A 207 -21.64 4.86 -16.28
N LEU A 208 -21.18 5.15 -17.51
CA LEU A 208 -19.79 5.47 -17.86
C LEU A 208 -19.49 6.95 -17.67
#